data_AF-T1GQV2-F1
#
_entry.id   AF-T1GQV2-F1
#
_cell.length_a   1.000
_cell.length_b   1.000
_cell.length_c   1.000
_cell.angle_alpha   90.00
_cell.angle_beta   90.00
_cell.angle_gamma   90.00
#
_symmetry.space_group_name_H-M   'P 1'
#
loop_
_entity.id
_entity.type
_entity.pdbx_description
1 polymer ?
#
loop_
_entity_poly.entity_id
_entity_poly.type
_entity_poly.pdbx_seq_one_letter_code
_entity_poly.pdbx_strand_id
1 'polypeptide(L)'
;AKAKSVDEKCQIECFDDENPVCGTISRVCYKTFKSKCALEKYNCSHNGVYDLFYEDKCDQRLYSCDQQRDECEMNPCPLHIRPVCGFNGECYKTFSNSCFMEKEN
;
A
#
# COMPACT_ATOMS: atom_id res chain seq x y z
N ALA A 1 -22.35 7.35 -14.73
CA ALA A 1 -21.08 7.41 -15.47
C ALA A 1 -20.09 8.26 -14.67
N LYS A 2 -18.96 7.69 -14.22
CA LYS A 2 -17.90 8.49 -13.58
C LYS A 2 -16.74 8.60 -14.57
N ALA A 3 -16.66 9.74 -15.26
CA ALA A 3 -15.48 10.10 -16.01
C ALA A 3 -14.39 10.49 -15.00
N LYS A 4 -13.38 9.63 -14.85
CA LYS A 4 -12.15 9.98 -14.14
C LYS A 4 -11.45 11.00 -15.05
N SER A 5 -11.37 12.25 -14.61
CA SER A 5 -10.71 13.34 -15.33
C SER A 5 -9.27 12.92 -15.62
N VAL A 6 -9.00 12.53 -16.86
CA VAL A 6 -7.63 12.33 -17.33
C VAL A 6 -7.06 13.72 -17.48
N ASP A 7 -6.12 14.06 -16.61
CA ASP A 7 -5.41 15.32 -16.62
C ASP A 7 -4.67 15.43 -17.97
N GLU A 8 -5.13 16.35 -18.83
CA GLU A 8 -4.64 16.53 -20.20
C GLU A 8 -3.13 16.84 -20.26
N LYS A 9 -2.55 17.28 -19.13
CA LYS A 9 -1.11 17.57 -18.99
C LYS A 9 -0.21 16.35 -18.83
N CYS A 10 -0.78 15.15 -18.59
CA CYS A 10 0.00 13.94 -18.31
C CYS A 10 0.09 12.95 -19.48
N GLN A 11 -0.19 13.42 -20.70
CA GLN A 11 -0.02 12.66 -21.94
C GLN A 11 1.46 12.54 -22.33
N ILE A 12 2.26 11.89 -21.47
CA ILE A 12 3.65 11.56 -21.76
C ILE A 12 3.67 10.33 -22.68
N GLU A 13 4.22 10.51 -23.88
CA GLU A 13 4.57 9.41 -24.78
C GLU A 13 5.90 8.80 -24.33
N CYS A 14 5.87 7.52 -23.99
CA CYS A 14 7.06 6.76 -23.63
C CYS A 14 7.43 5.85 -24.79
N PHE A 15 8.71 5.81 -25.14
CA PHE A 15 9.23 4.78 -26.00
C PHE A 15 9.21 3.43 -25.27
N ASP A 16 9.03 2.34 -26.00
CA ASP A 16 9.04 0.97 -25.47
C ASP A 16 10.49 0.53 -25.17
N ASP A 17 11.11 1.19 -24.19
CA ASP A 17 12.38 0.78 -23.63
C ASP A 17 12.16 -0.17 -22.44
N GLU A 18 12.65 -1.40 -22.54
CA GLU A 18 12.59 -2.41 -21.45
C GLU A 18 13.66 -2.16 -20.37
N ASN A 19 13.67 -0.95 -19.79
CA ASN A 19 14.59 -0.57 -18.73
C ASN A 19 13.80 -0.35 -17.42
N PRO A 20 13.42 -1.43 -16.72
CA PRO A 20 12.57 -1.32 -15.53
C PRO A 20 13.25 -0.53 -14.42
N VAL A 21 12.46 0.19 -13.63
CA VAL A 21 12.94 0.94 -12.47
C VAL A 21 12.08 0.67 -11.25
N CYS A 22 12.67 0.75 -10.06
CA CYS A 22 11.98 0.62 -8.79
C CYS A 22 11.69 2.02 -8.25
N GLY A 23 10.42 2.36 -8.12
CA GLY A 23 9.97 3.57 -7.43
C GLY A 23 9.52 3.27 -6.01
N THR A 24 9.61 4.26 -5.12
CA THR A 24 9.22 4.14 -3.71
C THR A 24 8.45 5.37 -3.26
N ILE A 25 7.35 5.20 -2.52
CA ILE A 25 6.65 6.35 -1.87
C ILE A 25 7.26 6.62 -0.48
N SER A 26 7.62 5.55 0.21
CA SER A 26 8.15 5.55 1.56
C SER A 26 8.98 4.28 1.75
N ARG A 27 9.69 4.13 2.87
CA ARG A 27 10.56 2.96 3.15
C ARG A 27 9.84 1.60 3.17
N VAL A 28 8.52 1.58 3.01
CA VAL A 28 7.67 0.38 3.10
C VAL A 28 6.91 0.10 1.81
N CYS A 29 7.02 0.93 0.78
CA CYS A 29 6.13 0.87 -0.36
C CYS A 29 6.91 1.03 -1.66
N TYR A 30 7.13 -0.09 -2.34
CA TYR A 30 7.93 -0.17 -3.56
C TYR A 30 7.07 -0.62 -4.75
N LYS A 31 7.39 -0.12 -5.93
CA LYS A 31 6.70 -0.51 -7.17
C LYS A 31 7.65 -0.51 -8.35
N THR A 32 7.63 -1.59 -9.13
CA THR A 32 8.38 -1.67 -10.39
C THR A 32 7.59 -0.98 -11.50
N PHE A 33 8.24 -0.03 -12.17
CA PHE A 33 7.75 0.62 -13.38
C PHE A 33 8.51 0.07 -14.59
N LYS A 34 7.83 -0.02 -15.74
CA LYS A 34 8.43 -0.56 -16.98
C LYS A 34 9.62 0.26 -17.47
N SER A 35 9.60 1.57 -17.19
CA SER A 35 10.68 2.50 -17.50
C SER A 35 10.61 3.72 -16.59
N LYS A 36 11.68 4.52 -16.57
CA LYS A 36 11.68 5.83 -15.90
C LYS A 36 10.58 6.76 -16.42
N CYS A 37 10.34 6.73 -17.74
CA CYS A 37 9.23 7.47 -18.34
C CYS A 37 7.86 7.01 -17.81
N ALA A 38 7.67 5.70 -17.63
CA ALA A 38 6.44 5.17 -17.05
C ALA A 38 6.24 5.61 -15.59
N LEU A 39 7.33 5.73 -14.81
CA LEU A 39 7.31 6.30 -13.46
C LEU A 39 6.89 7.77 -13.50
N GLU A 40 7.50 8.59 -14.35
CA GLU A 40 7.18 10.02 -14.48
C GLU A 40 5.73 10.25 -14.94
N LYS A 41 5.25 9.46 -15.90
CA LYS A 41 3.85 9.48 -16.35
C LYS A 41 2.88 9.13 -15.23
N TYR A 42 3.22 8.11 -14.45
CA TYR A 42 2.43 7.71 -13.29
C TYR A 42 2.38 8.84 -12.26
N ASN A 43 3.53 9.41 -11.93
CA ASN A 43 3.66 10.53 -11.00
C ASN A 43 2.86 11.75 -11.47
N CYS A 44 2.94 12.12 -12.74
CA CYS A 44 2.12 13.21 -13.27
C CYS A 44 0.62 12.95 -13.01
N SER A 45 0.14 11.73 -13.30
CA SER A 45 -1.27 11.38 -13.18
C SER A 45 -1.76 11.18 -11.74
N HIS A 46 -0.85 10.94 -10.79
CA HIS A 46 -1.15 10.58 -9.41
C HIS A 46 -0.53 11.53 -8.38
N ASN A 47 -0.13 12.74 -8.78
CA ASN A 47 0.41 13.77 -7.90
C ASN A 47 1.79 13.46 -7.27
N GLY A 48 2.69 12.87 -8.06
CA GLY A 48 4.13 12.88 -7.82
C GLY A 48 4.60 12.08 -6.61
N VAL A 49 4.04 10.89 -6.38
CA VAL A 49 4.19 10.19 -5.10
C VAL A 49 5.42 9.26 -5.04
N TYR A 50 5.92 8.78 -6.18
CA TYR A 50 7.02 7.81 -6.21
C TYR A 50 8.37 8.46 -6.52
N ASP A 51 9.34 8.30 -5.63
CA ASP A 51 10.75 8.62 -5.88
C ASP A 51 11.46 7.43 -6.53
N LEU A 52 12.47 7.71 -7.37
CA LEU A 52 13.32 6.65 -7.93
C LEU A 52 14.20 6.06 -6.82
N PHE A 53 14.03 4.77 -6.53
CA PHE A 53 14.80 4.03 -5.53
C PHE A 53 15.97 3.26 -6.15
N TYR A 54 15.73 2.58 -7.27
CA TYR A 54 16.72 1.74 -7.94
C TYR A 54 16.48 1.68 -9.45
N GLU A 55 17.55 1.65 -10.24
CA GLU A 55 17.53 1.62 -11.72
C GLU A 55 17.41 0.19 -12.28
N ASP A 56 16.67 -0.66 -11.58
CA ASP A 56 16.23 -1.99 -12.03
C ASP A 56 14.88 -2.29 -11.34
N LYS A 57 14.27 -3.42 -11.64
CA LYS A 57 13.09 -3.93 -10.93
C LYS A 57 13.30 -3.99 -9.42
N CYS A 58 12.23 -3.76 -8.66
CA CYS A 58 12.25 -3.96 -7.22
C CYS A 58 12.54 -5.43 -6.88
N ASP A 59 13.31 -5.66 -5.82
CA ASP A 59 13.46 -6.99 -5.24
C ASP A 59 12.09 -7.48 -4.75
N GLN A 60 11.76 -8.75 -5.01
CA GLN A 60 10.50 -9.38 -4.59
C GLN A 60 10.30 -9.39 -3.08
N ARG A 61 11.38 -9.19 -2.30
CA ARG A 61 11.34 -9.05 -0.84
C ARG A 61 10.87 -7.67 -0.38
N LEU A 62 10.77 -6.70 -1.28
CA LEU A 62 10.26 -5.37 -0.97
C LEU A 62 8.73 -5.37 -1.04
N TYR A 63 8.08 -4.87 0.01
CA TYR A 63 6.62 -4.78 0.10
C TYR A 63 6.05 -3.94 -1.06
N SER A 64 5.16 -4.53 -1.84
CA SER A 64 4.51 -3.84 -2.96
C SER A 64 3.31 -3.02 -2.50
N CYS A 65 3.21 -1.79 -3.00
CA CYS A 65 2.07 -0.91 -2.71
C CYS A 65 0.73 -1.48 -3.20
N ASP A 66 0.75 -2.39 -4.18
CA ASP A 66 -0.45 -3.03 -4.73
C ASP A 66 -1.04 -4.07 -3.75
N GLN A 67 -0.28 -4.51 -2.74
CA GLN A 67 -0.75 -5.40 -1.66
C GLN A 67 -1.15 -4.65 -0.38
N GLN A 68 -0.91 -3.34 -0.32
CA GLN A 68 -1.05 -2.56 0.92
C GLN A 68 -2.45 -1.97 1.11
N ARG A 69 -3.49 -2.70 0.68
CA ARG A 69 -4.89 -2.35 0.98
C ARG A 69 -5.60 -3.29 1.94
N ASP A 70 -4.98 -4.36 2.44
CA ASP A 70 -5.69 -5.33 3.28
C ASP A 70 -4.96 -5.85 4.53
N GLU A 71 -3.69 -5.51 4.78
CA GLU A 71 -3.02 -6.01 6.00
C GLU A 71 -3.41 -5.29 7.29
N CYS A 72 -4.07 -4.11 7.20
CA CYS A 72 -4.66 -3.45 8.36
C CYS A 72 -6.11 -3.91 8.65
N GLU A 73 -6.76 -4.69 7.79
CA GLU A 73 -8.18 -5.08 7.98
C GLU A 73 -8.46 -6.59 8.00
N MET A 74 -7.55 -7.45 7.55
CA MET A 74 -7.91 -8.86 7.26
C MET A 74 -7.10 -9.93 7.99
N ASN A 75 -6.50 -9.64 9.15
CA ASN A 75 -6.07 -10.73 10.03
C ASN A 75 -7.24 -11.14 10.96
N PRO A 76 -7.93 -12.28 10.71
CA PRO A 76 -8.92 -12.78 11.65
C PRO A 76 -8.21 -13.11 12.96
N CYS A 77 -8.81 -12.71 14.08
CA CYS A 77 -8.26 -13.11 15.36
C CYS A 77 -8.32 -14.64 15.49
N PRO A 78 -7.26 -15.27 16.01
CA PRO A 78 -7.29 -16.68 16.32
C PRO A 78 -8.49 -17.03 17.21
N LEU A 79 -9.15 -18.16 16.97
CA LEU A 79 -10.33 -18.59 17.74
C LEU A 79 -9.99 -19.21 19.11
N HIS A 80 -8.73 -19.17 19.53
CA HIS A 80 -8.37 -19.67 20.87
C HIS A 80 -8.94 -18.74 21.94
N ILE A 81 -9.67 -19.33 22.88
CA ILE A 81 -10.31 -18.62 23.97
C ILE A 81 -9.30 -18.51 25.11
N ARG A 82 -8.79 -17.29 25.33
CA ARG A 82 -7.91 -16.91 26.45
C ARG A 82 -8.43 -15.59 26.99
N PRO A 83 -9.48 -15.62 27.83
CA PRO A 83 -10.25 -14.42 28.13
C PRO A 83 -9.40 -13.38 28.84
N VAL A 84 -9.54 -12.12 28.44
CA VAL A 84 -8.87 -10.97 29.05
C VAL A 84 -9.91 -9.94 29.46
N CYS A 85 -9.70 -9.28 30.61
CA CYS A 85 -10.48 -8.11 31.00
C CYS A 85 -9.79 -6.87 30.43
N GLY A 86 -10.50 -6.09 29.62
CA GLY A 86 -9.98 -4.86 29.01
C GLY A 86 -10.99 -3.74 29.08
N PHE A 87 -10.51 -2.50 28.99
CA PHE A 87 -11.37 -1.33 28.81
C PHE A 87 -11.63 -1.14 27.31
N ASN A 88 -12.88 -0.93 26.91
CA ASN A 88 -13.27 -0.74 25.49
C ASN A 88 -13.54 0.73 25.14
N GLY A 89 -13.08 1.68 25.95
CA GLY A 89 -13.43 3.10 25.83
C GLY A 89 -14.66 3.53 26.65
N GLU A 90 -15.52 2.59 27.07
CA GLU A 90 -16.73 2.90 27.87
C GLU A 90 -16.77 2.15 29.21
N CYS A 91 -16.50 0.84 29.19
CA CYS A 91 -16.51 0.01 30.39
C CYS A 91 -15.48 -1.13 30.31
N TYR A 92 -15.29 -1.82 31.44
CA TYR A 92 -14.48 -3.03 31.47
C TYR A 92 -15.32 -4.22 31.02
N LYS A 93 -14.83 -4.95 30.01
CA LYS A 93 -15.48 -6.13 29.43
C LYS A 93 -14.48 -7.27 29.29
N THR A 94 -14.99 -8.50 29.32
CA THR A 94 -14.21 -9.69 29.01
C THR A 94 -14.22 -9.94 27.50
N PHE A 95 -13.02 -10.04 26.91
CA PHE A 95 -12.81 -10.37 25.50
C PHE A 95 -12.36 -11.81 25.37
N SER A 96 -12.68 -12.46 24.24
CA SER A 96 -12.32 -13.86 23.98
C SER A 96 -10.81 -14.10 23.96
N ASN A 97 -10.03 -13.10 23.52
CA ASN A 97 -8.57 -13.04 23.64
C ASN A 97 -8.07 -11.61 23.42
N SER A 98 -6.76 -11.39 23.59
CA SER A 98 -6.13 -10.07 23.43
C SER A 98 -6.28 -9.49 22.03
N CYS A 99 -6.28 -10.32 20.97
CA CYS A 99 -6.51 -9.84 19.61
C CYS A 99 -7.90 -9.21 19.45
N PHE A 100 -8.95 -9.84 20.00
CA PHE A 100 -10.30 -9.26 19.96
C PHE A 100 -10.41 -7.97 20.78
N MET A 101 -9.64 -7.84 21.87
CA MET A 101 -9.58 -6.62 22.67
C MET A 101 -8.88 -5.47 21.90
N GLU A 102 -7.76 -5.76 21.25
CA GLU A 102 -6.99 -4.79 20.45
C GLU A 102 -7.75 -4.32 19.21
N LYS A 103 -8.70 -5.11 18.68
CA LYS A 103 -9.58 -4.66 17.58
C LYS A 103 -10.71 -3.72 18.03
N GLU A 104 -11.08 -3.75 19.30
CA GLU A 104 -12.10 -2.85 19.88
C GLU A 104 -11.49 -1.57 20.47
N ASN A 105 -10.15 -1.39 20.42
CA ASN A 105 -9.41 -0.20 20.91
C ASN A 105 -8.59 0.45 19.78
#